data_AF-A0A2E2XD51-F1
#
_entry.id   AF-A0A2E2XD51-F1
#
_cell.length_a   1.000
_cell.length_b   1.000
_cell.length_c   1.000
_cell.angle_alpha   90.00
_cell.angle_beta   90.00
_cell.angle_gamma   90.00
#
_symmetry.space_group_name_H-M   'P 1'
#
loop_
_entity.id
_entity.type
_entity.pdbx_description
1 polymer ?
#
loop_
_entity_poly.entity_id
_entity_poly.type
_entity_poly.pdbx_seq_one_letter_code
_entity_poly.pdbx_strand_id
1 'polypeptide(L)'
;MDAWKRDYLKEEYFKLQDQYEDYDRRALQIKGWVGAGAIAAIAIGFDSEKSGSGMIWLVISLFSCCFWYLEAKWKVFQYAISDRIRLIEAHFRGEENALTKVSEPLQIYNWWYKSYRYDNPIYKYENDYRPKPLKSRIKAAAFQDFVMLPYLLIILICLGLLAHDLLLRVF
;
A
#
# COMPACT_ATOMS: atom_id res chain seq x y z
N MET A 1 26.87 11.10 22.69
CA MET A 1 26.36 9.80 22.23
C MET A 1 27.55 8.96 21.86
N ASP A 2 27.58 7.72 22.31
CA ASP A 2 28.69 6.81 22.05
C ASP A 2 28.81 6.53 20.55
N ALA A 3 30.04 6.43 20.04
CA ALA A 3 30.31 6.24 18.61
C ALA A 3 29.57 4.99 18.06
N TRP A 4 29.57 3.89 18.82
CA TRP A 4 28.89 2.64 18.45
C TRP A 4 27.39 2.82 18.19
N LYS A 5 26.72 3.66 18.98
CA LYS A 5 25.28 3.90 18.85
C LYS A 5 24.97 4.66 17.56
N ARG A 6 25.85 5.58 17.17
CA ARG A 6 25.73 6.33 15.92
C ARG A 6 25.88 5.42 14.72
N ASP A 7 26.85 4.51 14.78
CA ASP A 7 27.13 3.57 13.69
C ASP A 7 25.96 2.60 13.48
N TYR A 8 25.41 2.01 14.55
CA TYR A 8 24.24 1.14 14.40
C TYR A 8 22.98 1.87 13.93
N LEU A 9 22.77 3.14 14.31
CA LEU A 9 21.64 3.91 13.77
C LEU A 9 21.80 4.19 12.28
N LYS A 10 23.03 4.43 11.82
CA LYS A 10 23.33 4.60 10.39
C LYS A 10 23.10 3.29 9.63
N GLU A 11 23.55 2.15 10.16
CA GLU A 11 23.29 0.84 9.56
C GLU A 11 21.80 0.51 9.52
N GLU A 12 21.07 0.76 10.61
CA GLU A 12 19.62 0.61 10.69
C GLU A 12 18.93 1.48 9.63
N TYR A 13 19.33 2.75 9.50
CA TYR A 13 18.79 3.66 8.48
C TYR A 13 18.91 3.09 7.07
N PHE A 14 20.11 2.64 6.68
CA PHE A 14 20.29 2.07 5.33
C PHE A 14 19.46 0.81 5.13
N LYS A 15 19.37 -0.07 6.13
CA LYS A 15 18.52 -1.26 6.02
C LYS A 15 17.03 -0.93 5.92
N LEU A 16 16.56 0.10 6.63
CA LEU A 16 15.18 0.55 6.52
C LEU A 16 14.89 1.19 5.16
N GLN A 17 15.84 1.97 4.62
CA GLN A 17 15.73 2.58 3.30
C GLN A 17 15.68 1.51 2.20
N ASP A 18 16.60 0.55 2.23
CA ASP A 18 16.61 -0.60 1.31
C ASP A 18 15.26 -1.32 1.34
N GLN A 19 14.75 -1.61 2.53
CA GLN A 19 13.46 -2.28 2.72
C GLN A 19 12.28 -1.44 2.19
N TYR A 20 12.32 -0.12 2.38
CA TYR A 20 11.28 0.80 1.89
C TYR A 20 11.23 0.82 0.35
N GLU A 21 12.38 0.86 -0.31
CA GLU A 21 12.49 0.81 -1.78
C GLU A 21 12.09 -0.57 -2.34
N ASP A 22 12.45 -1.64 -1.64
CA ASP A 22 12.07 -3.00 -1.99
C ASP A 22 10.54 -3.19 -2.01
N TYR A 23 9.82 -2.51 -1.12
CA TYR A 23 8.36 -2.52 -1.11
C TYR A 23 7.76 -1.95 -2.41
N ASP A 24 8.32 -0.87 -2.93
CA ASP A 24 7.87 -0.27 -4.19
C ASP A 24 8.23 -1.15 -5.39
N ARG A 25 9.43 -1.75 -5.39
CA ARG A 25 9.83 -2.72 -6.44
C ARG A 25 8.87 -3.91 -6.51
N ARG A 26 8.52 -4.48 -5.36
CA ARG A 26 7.57 -5.62 -5.28
C ARG A 26 6.15 -5.18 -5.67
N ALA A 27 5.73 -3.98 -5.28
CA ALA A 27 4.43 -3.44 -5.68
C ALA A 27 4.31 -3.29 -7.21
N LEU A 28 5.36 -2.79 -7.88
CA LEU A 28 5.40 -2.71 -9.34
C LEU A 28 5.34 -4.08 -10.01
N GLN A 29 6.06 -5.08 -9.48
CA GLN A 29 6.01 -6.45 -9.99
C GLN A 29 4.60 -7.05 -9.88
N ILE A 30 3.97 -6.91 -8.71
CA ILE A 30 2.59 -7.40 -8.49
C ILE A 30 1.62 -6.70 -9.45
N LYS A 31 1.75 -5.38 -9.66
CA LYS A 31 0.92 -4.66 -10.65
C LYS A 31 1.09 -5.20 -12.06
N GLY A 32 2.33 -5.52 -12.47
CA GLY A 32 2.61 -6.17 -13.75
C GLY A 32 1.87 -7.51 -13.89
N TRP A 33 1.92 -8.36 -12.86
CA TRP A 33 1.22 -9.65 -12.86
C TRP A 33 -0.30 -9.49 -12.86
N VAL A 34 -0.84 -8.56 -12.08
CA VAL A 34 -2.29 -8.30 -12.07
C VAL A 34 -2.75 -7.76 -13.43
N GLY A 35 -2.01 -6.83 -14.03
CA GLY A 35 -2.33 -6.31 -15.37
C GLY A 35 -2.31 -7.40 -16.43
N ALA A 36 -1.27 -8.24 -16.47
CA ALA A 36 -1.18 -9.36 -17.40
C ALA A 36 -2.31 -10.38 -17.17
N GLY A 37 -2.59 -10.72 -15.90
CA GLY A 37 -3.67 -11.61 -15.52
C GLY A 37 -5.04 -11.06 -15.90
N ALA A 38 -5.28 -9.76 -15.74
CA ALA A 38 -6.52 -9.11 -16.13
C ALA A 38 -6.74 -9.16 -17.64
N ILE A 39 -5.70 -8.87 -18.45
CA ILE A 39 -5.77 -8.97 -19.92
C ILE A 39 -6.10 -10.40 -20.35
N ALA A 40 -5.38 -11.40 -19.78
CA ALA A 40 -5.63 -12.80 -20.09
C ALA A 40 -7.05 -13.23 -19.71
N ALA A 41 -7.53 -12.82 -18.52
CA ALA A 41 -8.88 -13.14 -18.07
C ALA A 41 -9.95 -12.48 -18.94
N ILE A 42 -9.73 -11.24 -19.39
CA ILE A 42 -10.64 -10.56 -20.33
C ILE A 42 -10.67 -11.28 -21.69
N ALA A 43 -9.52 -11.71 -22.21
CA ALA A 43 -9.45 -12.46 -23.46
C ALA A 43 -10.21 -13.80 -23.36
N ILE A 44 -10.06 -14.52 -22.24
CA ILE A 44 -10.84 -15.73 -21.95
C ILE A 44 -12.34 -15.41 -21.82
N GLY A 45 -12.67 -14.27 -21.21
CA GLY A 45 -14.04 -13.76 -21.09
C GLY A 45 -14.75 -13.68 -22.42
N PHE A 46 -14.12 -13.05 -23.41
CA PHE A 46 -14.68 -12.93 -24.77
C PHE A 46 -14.84 -14.28 -25.50
N ASP A 47 -13.94 -15.25 -25.30
CA ASP A 47 -14.12 -16.58 -25.90
C ASP A 47 -15.25 -17.38 -25.21
N SER A 48 -15.39 -17.19 -23.90
CA SER A 48 -16.43 -17.83 -23.08
C SER A 48 -17.83 -17.22 -23.26
N GLU A 49 -17.94 -16.03 -23.86
CA GLU A 49 -19.20 -15.32 -24.12
C GLU A 49 -20.15 -16.15 -24.98
N LYS A 50 -19.62 -17.01 -25.86
CA LYS A 50 -20.38 -18.02 -26.63
C LYS A 50 -21.16 -19.00 -25.74
N SER A 51 -20.75 -19.19 -24.49
CA SER A 51 -21.38 -20.09 -23.53
C SER A 51 -22.39 -19.38 -22.61
N GLY A 52 -22.58 -18.06 -22.76
CA GLY A 52 -23.64 -17.34 -22.09
C GLY A 52 -23.47 -17.25 -20.57
N SER A 53 -22.28 -17.01 -20.03
CA SER A 53 -22.10 -16.72 -18.59
C SER A 53 -21.33 -15.42 -18.33
N GLY A 54 -22.06 -14.32 -18.10
CA GLY A 54 -21.50 -13.03 -17.69
C GLY A 54 -20.84 -13.06 -16.29
N MET A 55 -20.87 -14.20 -15.58
CA MET A 55 -20.24 -14.36 -14.27
C MET A 55 -18.73 -14.12 -14.29
N ILE A 56 -18.07 -14.34 -15.44
CA ILE A 56 -16.62 -14.15 -15.55
C ILE A 56 -16.21 -12.70 -15.27
N TRP A 57 -17.00 -11.72 -15.72
CA TRP A 57 -16.74 -10.30 -15.47
C TRP A 57 -16.85 -9.93 -13.99
N LEU A 58 -17.79 -10.54 -13.26
CA LEU A 58 -17.91 -10.36 -11.81
C LEU A 58 -16.72 -10.95 -11.07
N VAL A 59 -16.25 -12.12 -11.49
CA VAL A 59 -15.08 -12.78 -10.90
C VAL A 59 -13.84 -11.91 -11.08
N ILE A 60 -13.58 -11.40 -12.29
CA ILE A 60 -12.43 -10.52 -12.57
C ILE A 60 -12.51 -9.23 -11.74
N SER A 61 -13.70 -8.63 -11.63
CA SER A 61 -13.93 -7.43 -10.82
C SER A 61 -13.65 -7.69 -9.34
N LEU A 62 -14.11 -8.83 -8.80
CA LEU A 62 -13.89 -9.20 -7.42
C LEU A 62 -12.41 -9.44 -7.11
N PHE A 63 -11.69 -10.13 -7.99
CA PHE A 63 -10.23 -10.30 -7.86
C PHE A 63 -9.52 -8.95 -7.86
N SER A 64 -9.91 -8.05 -8.76
CA SER A 64 -9.35 -6.70 -8.82
C SER A 64 -9.59 -5.91 -7.53
N CYS A 65 -10.78 -6.00 -6.93
CA CYS A 65 -11.08 -5.43 -5.61
C CYS A 65 -10.21 -6.03 -4.49
N CYS A 66 -9.97 -7.34 -4.50
CA CYS A 66 -9.11 -8.00 -3.52
C CYS A 66 -7.66 -7.51 -3.60
N PHE A 67 -7.11 -7.39 -4.82
CA PHE A 67 -5.77 -6.84 -5.03
C PHE A 67 -5.68 -5.37 -4.65
N TRP A 68 -6.70 -4.57 -4.98
CA TRP A 68 -6.78 -3.18 -4.57
C TRP A 68 -6.70 -3.01 -3.05
N TYR A 69 -7.50 -3.80 -2.31
CA TYR A 69 -7.46 -3.79 -0.86
C TYR A 69 -6.12 -4.29 -0.29
N LEU A 70 -5.52 -5.31 -0.91
CA LEU A 70 -4.22 -5.84 -0.50
C LEU A 70 -3.11 -4.79 -0.67
N GLU A 71 -3.09 -4.07 -1.79
CA GLU A 71 -2.13 -2.98 -2.03
C GLU A 71 -2.31 -1.85 -1.01
N ALA A 72 -3.55 -1.46 -0.71
CA ALA A 72 -3.82 -0.44 0.30
C ALA A 72 -3.26 -0.83 1.68
N LYS A 73 -3.45 -2.10 2.10
CA LYS A 73 -2.84 -2.62 3.33
C LYS A 73 -1.32 -2.55 3.25
N TRP A 74 -0.73 -3.02 2.15
CA TRP A 74 0.70 -3.03 1.92
C TRP A 74 1.33 -1.63 2.03
N LYS A 75 0.66 -0.60 1.49
CA LYS A 75 1.09 0.80 1.62
C LYS A 75 1.09 1.28 3.06
N VAL A 76 0.09 0.90 3.87
CA VAL A 76 0.10 1.22 5.30
C VAL A 76 1.25 0.52 6.04
N PHE A 77 1.58 -0.72 5.66
CA PHE A 77 2.77 -1.42 6.19
C PHE A 77 4.07 -0.67 5.84
N GLN A 78 4.22 -0.20 4.60
CA GLN A 78 5.36 0.59 4.13
C GLN A 78 5.48 1.92 4.87
N TYR A 79 4.36 2.66 5.05
CA TYR A 79 4.37 3.93 5.78
C TYR A 79 4.77 3.77 7.25
N ALA A 80 4.43 2.65 7.89
CA ALA A 80 4.83 2.40 9.27
C ALA A 80 6.37 2.27 9.44
N ILE A 81 7.09 1.90 8.39
CA ILE A 81 8.57 1.85 8.39
C ILE A 81 9.15 3.26 8.26
N SER A 82 8.52 4.12 7.46
CA SER A 82 9.00 5.48 7.22
C SER A 82 9.10 6.34 8.48
N ASP A 83 8.26 6.08 9.48
CA ASP A 83 8.33 6.79 10.76
C ASP A 83 9.67 6.59 11.47
N ARG A 84 10.21 5.37 11.43
CA ARG A 84 11.52 5.08 12.04
C ARG A 84 12.65 5.75 11.25
N ILE A 85 12.55 5.77 9.92
CA ILE A 85 13.50 6.48 9.05
C ILE A 85 13.54 7.97 9.43
N ARG A 86 12.38 8.62 9.48
CA ARG A 86 12.24 10.05 9.82
C ARG A 86 12.77 10.38 11.21
N LEU A 87 12.61 9.47 12.19
CA LEU A 87 13.18 9.64 13.52
C LEU A 87 14.71 9.58 13.54
N ILE A 88 15.29 8.66 12.77
CA ILE A 88 16.75 8.55 12.65
C ILE A 88 17.31 9.79 11.92
N GLU A 89 16.65 10.26 10.87
CA GLU A 89 17.02 11.51 10.19
C GLU A 89 16.97 12.72 11.13
N ALA A 90 15.89 12.89 11.90
CA ALA A 90 15.76 13.97 12.87
C ALA A 90 16.91 13.93 13.89
N HIS A 91 17.29 12.73 14.34
CA HIS A 91 18.42 12.53 15.24
C HIS A 91 19.75 12.99 14.60
N PHE A 92 20.01 12.62 13.34
CA PHE A 92 21.21 13.04 12.63
C PHE A 92 21.23 14.53 12.27
N ARG A 93 20.05 15.15 12.06
CA ARG A 93 19.92 16.61 11.87
C ARG A 93 20.09 17.42 13.16
N GLY A 94 20.12 16.76 14.32
CA GLY A 94 20.17 17.45 15.62
C GLY A 94 18.85 18.17 15.96
N GLU A 95 17.73 17.70 15.40
CA GLU A 95 16.42 18.31 15.66
C GLU A 95 15.90 17.95 17.05
N GLU A 96 15.74 18.94 17.92
CA GLU A 96 15.14 18.75 19.25
C GLU A 96 13.61 18.79 19.25
N ASN A 97 13.00 19.18 18.12
CA ASN A 97 11.55 19.39 17.98
C ASN A 97 10.75 18.09 17.80
N ALA A 98 11.43 16.95 17.64
CA ALA A 98 10.77 15.65 17.58
C ALA A 98 10.14 15.32 18.96
N LEU A 99 8.83 15.08 18.96
CA LEU A 99 8.07 14.67 20.15
C LEU A 99 8.59 13.36 20.74
N THR A 100 9.03 12.47 19.84
CA THR A 100 9.60 11.20 20.22
C THR A 100 11.09 11.18 19.89
N LYS A 101 11.93 10.94 20.90
CA LYS A 101 13.38 10.79 20.70
C LYS A 101 13.72 9.35 20.33
N VAL A 102 14.77 9.18 19.52
CA VAL A 102 15.33 7.87 19.22
C VAL A 102 15.86 7.26 20.52
N SER A 103 15.21 6.21 21.02
CA SER A 103 15.58 5.58 22.29
C SER A 103 16.84 4.72 22.12
N GLU A 104 16.85 3.76 21.19
CA GLU A 104 17.96 2.82 20.95
C GLU A 104 17.97 2.34 19.49
N PRO A 105 19.14 1.95 18.92
CA PRO A 105 19.22 1.34 17.59
C PRO A 105 18.65 -0.10 17.56
N LEU A 106 18.44 -0.63 16.35
CA LEU A 106 18.06 -2.02 16.08
C LEU A 106 16.69 -2.43 16.68
N GLN A 107 15.77 -1.49 16.80
CA GLN A 107 14.43 -1.70 17.37
C GLN A 107 13.32 -1.75 16.30
N ILE A 108 13.68 -2.17 15.07
CA ILE A 108 12.85 -2.05 13.87
C ILE A 108 11.42 -2.59 14.07
N TYR A 109 11.28 -3.84 14.52
CA TYR A 109 9.96 -4.48 14.65
C TYR A 109 9.06 -3.79 15.68
N ASN A 110 9.61 -3.44 16.85
CA ASN A 110 8.87 -2.75 17.91
C ASN A 110 8.39 -1.38 17.45
N TRP A 111 9.25 -0.62 16.75
CA TRP A 111 8.89 0.66 16.16
C TRP A 111 7.84 0.55 15.09
N TRP A 112 8.04 -0.38 14.15
CA TRP A 112 7.08 -0.66 13.10
C TRP A 112 5.71 -1.02 13.68
N TYR A 113 5.65 -1.92 14.68
CA TYR A 113 4.40 -2.31 15.33
C TYR A 113 3.69 -1.11 15.98
N LYS A 114 4.44 -0.27 16.71
CA LYS A 114 3.89 0.93 17.34
C LYS A 114 3.37 1.93 16.31
N SER A 115 4.11 2.20 15.25
CA SER A 115 3.68 3.08 14.16
C SER A 115 2.45 2.52 13.43
N TYR A 116 2.45 1.22 13.13
CA TYR A 116 1.34 0.56 12.46
C TYR A 116 0.06 0.56 13.32
N ARG A 117 0.18 0.32 14.62
CA ARG A 117 -0.96 0.21 15.53
C ARG A 117 -1.49 1.56 16.02
N TYR A 118 -0.59 2.45 16.42
CA TYR A 118 -0.96 3.68 17.15
C TYR A 118 -0.83 4.95 16.31
N ASP A 119 -0.03 4.94 15.24
CA ASP A 119 0.13 6.09 14.36
C ASP A 119 0.53 7.39 15.09
N ASN A 120 1.35 7.27 16.13
CA ASN A 120 1.70 8.40 16.98
C ASN A 120 2.46 9.49 16.20
N PRO A 121 2.17 10.77 16.46
CA PRO A 121 2.85 11.88 15.81
C PRO A 121 4.35 11.93 16.19
N ILE A 122 5.20 12.19 15.20
CA ILE A 122 6.64 12.38 15.40
C ILE A 122 6.95 13.85 15.72
N TYR A 123 6.23 14.78 15.08
CA TYR A 123 6.41 16.22 15.24
C TYR A 123 5.11 16.88 15.73
N LYS A 124 5.23 18.06 16.35
CA LYS A 124 4.09 18.83 16.87
C LYS A 124 3.04 19.14 15.81
N TYR A 125 3.46 19.47 14.59
CA TYR A 125 2.54 19.79 13.49
C TYR A 125 1.73 18.58 13.01
N GLU A 126 2.12 17.35 13.38
CA GLU A 126 1.36 16.16 12.99
C GLU A 126 0.13 15.93 13.87
N ASN A 127 0.03 16.59 15.03
CA ASN A 127 -1.09 16.44 15.95
C ASN A 127 -2.45 16.79 15.31
N ASP A 128 -2.43 17.64 14.27
CA ASP A 128 -3.66 18.05 13.56
C ASP A 128 -4.26 16.91 12.72
N TYR A 129 -3.45 15.91 12.37
CA TYR A 129 -3.87 14.81 11.50
C TYR A 129 -3.42 13.42 11.96
N ARG A 130 -2.72 13.28 13.09
CA ARG A 130 -2.34 12.00 13.72
C ARG A 130 -2.69 12.03 15.21
N PRO A 131 -3.13 10.89 15.79
CA PRO A 131 -3.20 9.56 15.20
C PRO A 131 -4.47 9.33 14.36
N LYS A 132 -4.37 8.53 13.30
CA LYS A 132 -5.54 8.05 12.55
C LYS A 132 -5.83 6.58 12.86
N PRO A 133 -7.12 6.18 12.96
CA PRO A 133 -7.46 4.77 13.10
C PRO A 133 -7.00 3.99 11.85
N LEU A 134 -6.57 2.75 12.05
CA LEU A 134 -6.02 1.90 10.98
C LEU A 134 -6.94 1.83 9.75
N LYS A 135 -8.26 1.75 9.95
CA LYS A 135 -9.24 1.73 8.85
C LYS A 135 -9.20 3.00 8.00
N SER A 136 -9.04 4.17 8.63
CA SER A 136 -8.95 5.46 7.93
C SER A 136 -7.65 5.55 7.14
N ARG A 137 -6.55 5.04 7.68
CA ARG A 137 -5.24 4.97 6.99
C ARG A 137 -5.29 4.04 5.77
N ILE A 138 -5.89 2.86 5.92
CA ILE A 138 -6.09 1.92 4.80
C ILE A 138 -7.00 2.55 3.74
N LYS A 139 -8.09 3.21 4.14
CA LYS A 139 -8.97 3.93 3.21
C LYS A 139 -8.18 5.02 2.47
N ALA A 140 -7.44 5.86 3.18
CA ALA A 140 -6.64 6.91 2.56
C ALA A 140 -5.62 6.34 1.57
N ALA A 141 -4.94 5.24 1.91
CA ALA A 141 -4.02 4.54 1.02
C ALA A 141 -4.72 3.94 -0.21
N ALA A 142 -5.92 3.37 -0.04
CA ALA A 142 -6.69 2.77 -1.14
C ALA A 142 -7.07 3.81 -2.20
N PHE A 143 -7.36 5.05 -1.79
CA PHE A 143 -7.79 6.13 -2.69
C PHE A 143 -6.63 7.01 -3.20
N GLN A 144 -5.38 6.63 -2.97
CA GLN A 144 -4.26 7.28 -3.66
C GLN A 144 -4.31 6.95 -5.15
N ASP A 145 -4.07 7.95 -6.01
CA ASP A 145 -4.22 7.80 -7.47
C ASP A 145 -3.47 6.59 -8.03
N PHE A 146 -2.20 6.43 -7.66
CA PHE A 146 -1.38 5.32 -8.15
C PHE A 146 -1.81 3.94 -7.60
N VAL A 147 -2.58 3.90 -6.50
CA VAL A 147 -3.15 2.66 -5.95
C VAL A 147 -4.49 2.36 -6.62
N MET A 148 -5.38 3.35 -6.71
CA MET A 148 -6.76 3.16 -7.19
C MET A 148 -6.85 2.97 -8.70
N LEU A 149 -6.18 3.83 -9.49
CA LEU A 149 -6.37 3.92 -10.94
C LEU A 149 -6.27 2.58 -11.70
N PRO A 150 -5.24 1.72 -11.48
CA PRO A 150 -5.13 0.49 -12.25
C PRO A 150 -6.29 -0.48 -12.00
N TYR A 151 -6.75 -0.61 -10.75
CA TYR A 151 -7.84 -1.52 -10.41
C TYR A 151 -9.20 -0.95 -10.81
N LEU A 152 -9.40 0.36 -10.62
CA LEU A 152 -10.64 1.02 -11.00
C LEU A 152 -10.90 0.86 -12.50
N LEU A 153 -9.86 1.00 -13.33
CA LEU A 153 -9.98 0.78 -14.77
C LEU A 153 -10.47 -0.65 -15.10
N ILE A 154 -9.85 -1.67 -14.49
CA ILE A 154 -10.23 -3.08 -14.73
C ILE A 154 -11.68 -3.33 -14.28
N ILE A 155 -12.05 -2.83 -13.10
CA ILE A 155 -13.40 -2.99 -12.54
C ILE A 155 -14.44 -2.31 -13.44
N LEU A 156 -14.20 -1.07 -13.88
CA LEU A 156 -15.14 -0.34 -14.74
C LEU A 156 -15.32 -1.04 -16.10
N ILE A 157 -14.24 -1.54 -16.71
CA ILE A 157 -14.31 -2.31 -17.96
C ILE A 157 -15.16 -3.57 -17.75
N CYS A 158 -14.89 -4.35 -16.70
CA CYS A 158 -15.63 -5.58 -16.44
C CYS A 158 -17.11 -5.34 -16.11
N LEU A 159 -17.43 -4.29 -15.33
CA LEU A 159 -18.81 -3.92 -15.05
C LEU A 159 -19.55 -3.44 -16.29
N GLY A 160 -18.87 -2.72 -17.19
CA GLY A 160 -19.42 -2.33 -18.49
C GLY A 160 -19.74 -3.53 -19.38
N LEU A 161 -18.81 -4.50 -19.45
CA LEU A 161 -19.01 -5.75 -20.20
C LEU A 161 -20.14 -6.61 -19.61
N LEU A 162 -20.23 -6.70 -18.28
CA LEU A 162 -21.35 -7.36 -17.62
C LEU A 162 -22.70 -6.72 -17.97
N ALA A 163 -22.78 -5.39 -17.95
CA ALA A 163 -24.01 -4.68 -18.29
C ALA A 163 -24.40 -4.91 -19.77
N HIS A 164 -23.41 -4.93 -20.67
CA HIS A 164 -23.61 -5.26 -22.08
C HIS A 164 -24.18 -6.68 -22.25
N ASP A 165 -23.58 -7.68 -21.61
CA ASP A 165 -24.05 -9.07 -21.67
C ASP A 165 -25.46 -9.25 -21.10
N LEU A 166 -25.80 -8.51 -20.06
CA LEU A 166 -27.14 -8.53 -19.47
C LEU A 166 -28.18 -7.90 -20.42
N LEU A 167 -27.85 -6.80 -21.08
CA LEU A 167 -28.74 -6.16 -22.05
C LEU A 167 -29.02 -7.07 -23.25
N LEU A 168 -28.00 -7.74 -23.79
CA LEU A 168 -28.15 -8.68 -24.90
C LEU A 168 -29.00 -9.93 -24.58
N ARG A 169 -29.25 -10.23 -23.31
CA ARG A 169 -30.13 -11.34 -22.91
C ARG A 169 -31.57 -10.94 -22.65
N VAL A 170 -31.82 -9.64 -22.48
CA VAL A 170 -33.14 -9.09 -22.15
C VAL A 170 -33.91 -8.68 -23.42
N PHE A 171 -33.20 -8.38 -24.51
CA PHE A 171 -33.75 -8.06 -25.83
C PHE A 171 -33.52 -9.19 -26.83
#